data_AF-J9AQ58-F1
#
_entry.id   AF-J9AQ58-F1
#
_cell.length_a   1.000
_cell.length_b   1.000
_cell.length_c   1.000
_cell.angle_alpha   90.00
_cell.angle_beta   90.00
_cell.angle_gamma   90.00
#
_symmetry.space_group_name_H-M   'P 1'
#
loop_
_entity.id
_entity.type
_entity.pdbx_description
1 polymer ?
#
loop_
_entity_poly.entity_id
_entity_poly.type
_entity_poly.pdbx_seq_one_letter_code
_entity_poly.pdbx_strand_id
1 'polypeptide(L)'
;MRLVCLLRCILATRLIPWSFGLPSLLASEILQPLTSMVPPHCTKIAVIKSMLSHASGDDLIRTTQMNIRIGLQNTACFRLENNTNDRDSLFIDVLNARSDDQGWLHTLTLSRLEHHHPISQQYEFAIPEVRTSCICECDANSDICSARTYSFTHCAYNNTQ
;
A
#
# COMPACT_ATOMS: atom_id res chain seq x y z
N MET A 1 -41.56 14.62 -36.58
CA MET A 1 -40.10 14.36 -36.80
C MET A 1 -39.33 14.32 -35.48
N ARG A 2 -39.75 13.51 -34.49
CA ARG A 2 -39.09 13.43 -33.16
C ARG A 2 -38.70 12.00 -32.74
N LEU A 3 -39.00 10.99 -33.55
CA LEU A 3 -38.70 9.58 -33.23
C LEU A 3 -37.32 9.10 -33.72
N VAL A 4 -36.74 9.77 -34.73
CA VAL A 4 -35.44 9.37 -35.32
C VAL A 4 -34.24 9.78 -34.46
N CYS A 5 -34.37 10.84 -33.65
CA CYS A 5 -33.30 11.23 -32.70
C CYS A 5 -33.15 10.27 -31.52
N LEU A 6 -34.25 9.69 -31.02
CA LEU A 6 -34.18 8.80 -29.87
C LEU A 6 -33.53 7.44 -30.22
N LEU A 7 -33.70 6.95 -31.45
CA LEU A 7 -33.11 5.68 -31.88
C LEU A 7 -31.59 5.76 -32.09
N ARG A 8 -31.04 6.94 -32.42
CA ARG A 8 -29.59 7.13 -32.57
C ARG A 8 -28.84 7.22 -31.23
N CYS A 9 -29.50 7.68 -30.16
CA CYS A 9 -28.89 7.71 -28.83
C CYS A 9 -28.79 6.33 -28.18
N ILE A 10 -29.62 5.35 -28.58
CA ILE A 10 -29.59 3.99 -28.02
C ILE A 10 -28.53 3.12 -28.71
N LEU A 11 -28.15 3.42 -29.96
CA LEU A 11 -27.14 2.66 -30.70
C LEU A 11 -25.69 3.16 -30.45
N ALA A 12 -25.50 4.40 -30.01
CA ALA A 12 -24.17 4.94 -29.73
C ALA A 12 -23.60 4.54 -28.34
N THR A 13 -24.43 4.00 -27.45
CA THR A 13 -24.01 3.55 -26.10
C THR A 13 -23.44 2.13 -26.06
N ARG A 14 -23.32 1.45 -27.20
CA ARG A 14 -22.84 0.05 -27.28
C ARG A 14 -21.38 -0.12 -27.74
N LEU A 15 -20.64 0.95 -28.06
CA LEU A 15 -19.30 0.82 -28.66
C LEU A 15 -18.30 1.89 -28.19
N ILE A 16 -18.13 2.06 -26.87
CA ILE A 16 -16.84 2.53 -26.34
C ILE A 16 -16.60 1.83 -24.98
N PRO A 17 -15.62 0.93 -24.87
CA PRO A 17 -15.17 0.45 -23.57
C PRO A 17 -14.31 1.56 -22.95
N TRP A 18 -14.95 2.51 -22.26
CA TRP A 18 -14.25 3.37 -21.31
C TRP A 18 -13.91 2.52 -20.09
N SER A 19 -12.71 1.94 -20.15
CA SER A 19 -11.95 1.50 -19.00
C SER A 19 -11.67 2.71 -18.12
N PHE A 20 -12.60 3.02 -17.23
CA PHE A 20 -12.30 3.78 -16.03
C PHE A 20 -11.25 2.97 -15.25
N GLY A 21 -10.01 3.47 -15.23
CA GLY A 21 -8.97 3.04 -14.31
C GLY A 21 -9.37 3.43 -12.90
N LEU A 22 -10.28 2.66 -12.32
CA LEU A 22 -10.48 2.59 -10.88
C LEU A 22 -9.18 1.99 -10.31
N PRO A 23 -8.51 2.61 -9.32
CA PRO A 23 -7.52 1.86 -8.56
C PRO A 23 -8.30 0.76 -7.85
N SER A 24 -8.09 -0.48 -8.27
CA SER A 24 -8.64 -1.68 -7.64
C SER A 24 -7.98 -1.88 -6.27
N LEU A 25 -8.30 -1.01 -5.32
CA LEU A 25 -8.04 -1.18 -3.90
C LEU A 25 -9.22 -1.98 -3.32
N LEU A 26 -9.22 -3.30 -3.55
CA LEU A 26 -9.96 -4.36 -2.82
C LEU A 26 -10.13 -5.59 -3.71
N ALA A 27 -9.04 -6.30 -4.02
CA ALA A 27 -9.09 -7.71 -4.44
C ALA A 27 -7.67 -8.28 -4.60
N SER A 28 -6.99 -8.56 -3.48
CA SER A 28 -5.81 -9.47 -3.51
C SER A 28 -5.62 -10.29 -2.24
N GLU A 29 -6.63 -10.42 -1.39
CA GLU A 29 -6.51 -11.25 -0.16
C GLU A 29 -7.23 -12.61 -0.23
N ILE A 30 -8.00 -12.92 -1.28
CA ILE A 30 -8.86 -14.12 -1.27
C ILE A 30 -8.30 -15.31 -2.09
N LEU A 31 -7.23 -15.12 -2.85
CA LEU A 31 -6.57 -16.23 -3.57
C LEU A 31 -5.07 -16.18 -3.34
N GLN A 32 -4.66 -16.39 -2.09
CA GLN A 32 -3.34 -16.98 -1.87
C GLN A 32 -3.38 -18.39 -2.50
N PRO A 33 -2.49 -18.72 -3.44
CA PRO A 33 -2.34 -20.10 -3.87
C PRO A 33 -2.09 -20.96 -2.63
N LEU A 34 -2.64 -22.18 -2.61
CA LEU A 34 -2.36 -23.23 -1.62
C LEU A 34 -0.90 -23.71 -1.73
N THR A 35 0.05 -22.78 -1.76
CA THR A 35 1.45 -23.07 -1.49
C THR A 35 1.50 -23.59 -0.06
N SER A 36 2.10 -24.77 0.10
CA SER A 36 2.42 -25.33 1.40
C SER A 36 2.94 -24.21 2.31
N MET A 37 2.23 -23.96 3.41
CA MET A 37 2.52 -22.86 4.32
C MET A 37 3.81 -23.20 5.07
N VAL A 38 4.94 -22.80 4.51
CA VAL A 38 6.26 -22.99 5.12
C VAL A 38 6.50 -21.83 6.09
N PRO A 39 6.83 -22.10 7.36
CA PRO A 39 7.14 -21.05 8.31
C PRO A 39 8.39 -20.27 7.88
N PRO A 40 8.42 -18.94 8.10
CA PRO A 40 9.59 -18.12 7.80
C PRO A 40 10.82 -18.52 8.63
N HIS A 41 12.00 -18.11 8.19
CA HIS A 41 13.25 -18.36 8.91
C HIS A 41 13.26 -17.67 10.28
N CYS A 42 13.48 -18.43 11.35
CA CYS A 42 13.56 -17.90 12.70
C CYS A 42 14.92 -17.24 12.96
N THR A 43 14.92 -15.92 13.13
CA THR A 43 16.13 -15.16 13.44
C THR A 43 16.54 -15.35 14.90
N LYS A 44 17.84 -15.52 15.16
CA LYS A 44 18.39 -15.56 16.53
C LYS A 44 18.26 -14.17 17.17
N ILE A 45 17.43 -14.05 18.20
CA ILE A 45 17.14 -12.79 18.89
C ILE A 45 17.41 -12.95 20.39
N ALA A 46 18.02 -11.94 21.01
CA ALA A 46 18.19 -11.89 22.45
C ALA A 46 16.85 -11.55 23.14
N VAL A 47 16.44 -12.37 24.11
CA VAL A 47 15.21 -12.18 24.87
C VAL A 47 15.55 -11.57 26.24
N ILE A 48 14.91 -10.45 26.57
CA ILE A 48 15.08 -9.78 27.86
C ILE A 48 13.83 -10.02 28.70
N LYS A 49 13.97 -10.78 29.79
CA LYS A 49 12.89 -11.03 30.74
C LYS A 49 12.77 -9.86 31.73
N SER A 50 11.58 -9.30 31.86
CA SER A 50 11.22 -8.28 32.87
C SER A 50 10.00 -8.71 33.67
N MET A 51 9.76 -8.05 34.81
CA MET A 51 8.56 -8.23 35.62
C MET A 51 7.71 -6.98 35.56
N LEU A 52 6.40 -7.14 35.39
CA LEU A 52 5.46 -6.03 35.41
C LEU A 52 5.21 -5.57 36.86
N SER A 53 5.09 -4.26 37.08
CA SER A 53 4.69 -3.70 38.38
C SER A 53 3.22 -4.02 38.66
N HIS A 54 2.93 -4.45 39.89
CA HIS A 54 1.56 -4.77 40.34
C HIS A 54 1.00 -3.66 41.24
N ALA A 55 -0.28 -3.36 41.07
CA ALA A 55 -1.01 -2.47 41.98
C ALA A 55 -1.34 -3.21 43.28
N SER A 56 -1.44 -2.49 44.40
CA SER A 56 -1.73 -3.10 45.70
C SER A 56 -3.11 -3.76 45.72
N GLY A 57 -3.15 -5.08 45.87
CA GLY A 57 -4.39 -5.87 45.98
C GLY A 57 -4.42 -7.17 45.15
N ASP A 58 -3.46 -7.38 44.26
CA ASP A 58 -3.38 -8.56 43.39
C ASP A 58 -2.11 -9.39 43.71
N ASP A 59 -2.16 -10.12 44.83
CA ASP A 59 -0.96 -10.66 45.49
C ASP A 59 -0.48 -12.03 44.98
N LEU A 60 -1.01 -12.54 43.86
CA LEU A 60 -0.74 -13.93 43.48
C LEU A 60 -0.20 -14.18 42.06
N ILE A 61 -0.22 -13.20 41.14
CA ILE A 61 0.23 -13.45 39.76
C ILE A 61 1.34 -12.47 39.37
N ARG A 62 2.60 -12.87 39.59
CA ARG A 62 3.76 -12.14 39.05
C ARG A 62 3.83 -12.29 37.54
N THR A 63 3.26 -11.34 36.80
CA THR A 63 3.34 -11.30 35.33
C THR A 63 4.78 -11.05 34.86
N THR A 64 5.35 -12.04 34.16
CA THR A 64 6.64 -11.91 33.47
C THR A 64 6.43 -11.44 32.04
N GLN A 65 7.19 -10.44 31.61
CA GLN A 65 7.17 -9.92 30.25
C GLN A 65 8.47 -10.29 29.52
N MET A 66 8.36 -10.70 28.26
CA MET A 66 9.50 -10.97 27.39
C MET A 66 9.63 -9.81 26.39
N ASN A 67 10.77 -9.13 26.41
CA ASN A 67 11.07 -8.04 25.48
C ASN A 67 12.07 -8.50 24.43
N ILE A 68 11.76 -8.25 23.16
CA ILE A 68 12.60 -8.61 22.02
C ILE A 68 12.77 -7.40 21.09
N ARG A 69 13.95 -7.27 20.49
CA ARG A 69 14.24 -6.26 19.47
C ARG A 69 14.25 -6.94 18.11
N ILE A 70 13.32 -6.56 17.23
CA ILE A 70 13.17 -7.16 15.90
C ILE A 70 13.65 -6.15 14.85
N GLY A 71 14.55 -6.61 13.97
CA GLY A 71 15.00 -5.82 12.80
C GLY A 71 14.02 -5.93 11.63
N LEU A 72 14.06 -4.96 10.71
CA LEU A 72 13.24 -5.00 9.50
C LEU A 72 13.50 -6.29 8.71
N GLN A 73 12.43 -6.93 8.21
CA GLN A 73 12.41 -8.22 7.50
C GLN A 73 12.86 -9.44 8.32
N ASN A 74 13.07 -9.29 9.64
CA ASN A 74 13.37 -10.43 10.51
C ASN A 74 12.11 -11.02 11.14
N THR A 75 12.17 -12.32 11.43
CA THR A 75 11.10 -13.05 12.11
C THR A 75 11.55 -13.57 13.47
N ALA A 76 10.80 -13.23 14.51
CA ALA A 76 10.89 -13.84 15.83
C ALA A 76 9.98 -15.06 15.89
N CYS A 77 10.46 -16.16 16.48
CA CYS A 77 9.69 -17.38 16.65
C CYS A 77 9.66 -17.77 18.13
N PHE A 78 8.50 -18.18 18.64
CA PHE A 78 8.36 -18.66 20.02
C PHE A 78 7.23 -19.69 20.13
N ARG A 79 7.28 -20.50 21.19
CA ARG A 79 6.22 -21.45 21.56
C ARG A 79 5.76 -21.13 22.97
N LEU A 80 4.48 -21.32 23.23
CA LEU A 80 3.90 -21.19 24.56
C LEU A 80 3.67 -22.59 25.11
N GLU A 81 4.33 -22.91 26.22
CA GLU A 81 4.12 -24.16 26.92
C GLU A 81 2.93 -24.02 27.86
N ASN A 82 1.93 -24.90 27.73
CA ASN A 82 0.81 -24.96 28.64
C ASN A 82 1.15 -25.98 29.74
N ASN A 83 1.81 -25.54 30.81
CA ASN A 83 2.12 -26.42 31.92
C ASN A 83 0.89 -26.60 32.83
N THR A 84 -0.01 -27.49 32.45
CA THR A 84 -1.15 -27.91 33.29
C THR A 84 -0.82 -29.12 34.18
N ASN A 85 0.40 -29.65 34.12
CA ASN A 85 0.79 -30.85 34.87
C ASN A 85 1.89 -30.53 35.88
N ASP A 86 1.47 -30.27 37.12
CA ASP A 86 2.31 -30.27 38.33
C ASP A 86 2.86 -31.69 38.60
N ARG A 87 3.80 -32.14 37.76
CA ARG A 87 4.61 -33.32 38.05
C ARG A 87 6.09 -32.97 37.92
N ASP A 88 6.58 -32.52 39.06
CA ASP A 88 7.97 -32.51 39.47
C ASP A 88 8.70 -33.74 38.90
N SER A 89 9.49 -33.52 37.86
CA SER A 89 10.29 -34.58 37.23
C SER A 89 11.63 -34.00 36.85
N LEU A 90 12.44 -33.79 37.88
CA LEU A 90 13.88 -33.52 37.77
C LEU A 90 14.68 -34.63 37.05
N PHE A 91 14.04 -35.71 36.59
CA PHE A 91 14.67 -36.81 35.85
C PHE A 91 13.67 -37.51 34.90
N ILE A 92 13.33 -36.90 33.75
CA ILE A 92 12.85 -37.66 32.57
C ILE A 92 13.77 -37.36 31.40
N ASP A 93 14.84 -38.15 31.43
CA ASP A 93 15.60 -38.76 30.36
C ASP A 93 15.42 -38.32 28.89
N VAL A 94 16.60 -38.11 28.30
CA VAL A 94 16.99 -37.63 26.97
C VAL A 94 16.47 -38.49 25.78
N LEU A 95 15.58 -39.46 26.01
CA LEU A 95 15.18 -40.46 25.00
C LEU A 95 13.70 -40.45 24.59
N ASN A 96 12.82 -39.69 25.27
CA ASN A 96 11.39 -39.57 24.89
C ASN A 96 11.02 -38.22 24.27
N ALA A 97 11.99 -37.38 23.89
CA ALA A 97 11.78 -36.03 23.34
C ALA A 97 11.26 -36.01 21.88
N ARG A 98 10.53 -37.04 21.44
CA ARG A 98 9.86 -37.06 20.14
C ARG A 98 8.38 -37.29 20.38
N SER A 99 7.60 -36.28 20.03
CA SER A 99 6.13 -36.22 20.01
C SER A 99 5.40 -36.16 21.35
N ASP A 100 5.87 -35.34 22.28
CA ASP A 100 4.92 -34.68 23.20
C ASP A 100 4.60 -33.28 22.66
N ASP A 101 3.35 -32.87 22.84
CA ASP A 101 2.64 -31.73 22.27
C ASP A 101 3.35 -30.37 22.53
N GLN A 102 4.50 -30.16 21.89
CA GLN A 102 5.22 -28.90 21.88
C GLN A 102 4.31 -27.89 21.18
N GLY A 103 3.58 -27.10 21.97
CA GLY A 103 2.53 -26.21 21.51
C GLY A 103 2.85 -25.35 20.28
N TRP A 104 1.83 -24.66 19.80
CA TRP A 104 1.83 -23.96 18.51
C TRP A 104 3.05 -23.04 18.34
N LEU A 105 3.68 -23.10 17.15
CA LEU A 105 4.78 -22.19 16.79
C LEU A 105 4.20 -20.84 16.37
N HIS A 106 4.45 -19.81 17.18
CA HIS A 106 4.11 -18.43 16.87
C HIS A 106 5.26 -17.74 16.17
N THR A 107 4.96 -17.01 15.09
CA THR A 107 5.94 -16.27 14.30
C THR A 107 5.53 -14.81 14.18
N LEU A 108 6.42 -13.88 14.53
CA LEU A 108 6.22 -12.43 14.42
C LEU A 108 7.28 -11.85 13.48
N THR A 109 6.85 -11.35 12.32
CA THR A 109 7.73 -10.77 11.29
C THR A 109 7.54 -9.27 11.19
N LEU A 110 8.62 -8.50 11.25
CA LEU A 110 8.57 -7.07 10.92
C LEU A 110 8.65 -6.90 9.40
N SER A 111 7.50 -6.90 8.73
CA SER A 111 7.43 -6.96 7.25
C SER A 111 7.72 -5.62 6.56
N ARG A 112 7.21 -4.51 7.10
CA ARG A 112 7.30 -3.18 6.48
C ARG A 112 7.53 -2.09 7.53
N LEU A 113 8.19 -1.02 7.08
CA LEU A 113 8.35 0.23 7.81
C LEU A 113 7.93 1.35 6.85
N GLU A 114 6.81 1.99 7.13
CA GLU A 114 6.18 2.94 6.22
C GLU A 114 6.12 4.33 6.86
N HIS A 115 6.45 5.37 6.08
CA HIS A 115 6.24 6.76 6.47
C HIS A 115 5.01 7.31 5.76
N HIS A 116 4.04 7.76 6.55
CA HIS A 116 2.83 8.38 6.02
C HIS A 116 3.05 9.89 5.92
N HIS A 117 3.28 10.37 4.71
CA HIS A 117 3.43 11.80 4.44
C HIS A 117 2.06 12.42 4.12
N PRO A 118 1.65 13.50 4.81
CA PRO A 118 0.41 14.19 4.49
C PRO A 118 0.55 14.93 3.16
N ILE A 119 -0.43 14.77 2.27
CA ILE A 119 -0.50 15.51 1.00
C ILE A 119 -1.14 16.86 1.28
N SER A 120 -0.36 17.94 1.16
CA SER A 120 -0.85 19.32 1.35
C SER A 120 -1.37 19.96 0.06
N GLN A 121 -0.87 19.53 -1.10
CA GLN A 121 -1.20 20.06 -2.42
C GLN A 121 -1.09 18.96 -3.48
N GLN A 122 -1.94 19.03 -4.50
CA GLN A 122 -1.93 18.12 -5.65
C GLN A 122 -2.42 18.88 -6.88
N TYR A 123 -1.68 18.82 -7.98
CA TYR A 123 -2.12 19.32 -9.28
C TYR A 123 -1.57 18.43 -10.39
N GLU A 124 -2.32 18.35 -11.50
CA GLU A 124 -1.92 17.63 -12.69
C GLU A 124 -1.19 18.58 -13.63
N PHE A 125 -0.06 18.14 -14.18
CA PHE A 125 0.68 18.89 -15.19
C PHE A 125 1.21 17.94 -16.27
N ALA A 126 1.40 18.50 -17.45
CA ALA A 126 1.99 17.82 -18.58
C ALA A 126 3.12 18.67 -19.17
N ILE A 127 4.03 18.02 -19.89
CA ILE A 127 5.12 18.69 -20.60
C ILE A 127 4.61 19.10 -21.98
N PRO A 128 4.59 20.40 -22.34
CA PRO A 128 4.13 20.83 -23.65
C PRO A 128 5.22 20.66 -24.71
N GLU A 129 4.83 20.21 -25.91
CA GLU A 129 5.61 20.43 -27.13
C GLU A 129 5.27 21.82 -27.68
N VAL A 130 6.26 22.72 -27.74
CA VAL A 130 6.05 24.10 -28.15
C VAL A 130 6.54 24.30 -29.58
N ARG A 131 5.66 24.84 -30.44
CA ARG A 131 5.98 25.26 -31.81
C ARG A 131 5.65 26.74 -31.99
N THR A 132 6.51 27.46 -32.69
CA THR A 132 6.34 28.88 -32.99
C THR A 132 6.22 29.08 -34.50
N SER A 133 5.33 29.98 -34.91
CA SER A 133 5.16 30.39 -36.31
C SER A 133 4.99 31.90 -36.35
N CYS A 134 5.80 32.58 -37.17
CA CYS A 134 5.85 34.04 -37.25
C CYS A 134 5.56 34.50 -38.67
N ILE A 135 4.89 35.64 -38.80
CA ILE A 135 4.73 36.38 -40.06
C ILE A 135 5.41 37.75 -39.93
N CYS A 136 5.81 38.34 -41.05
CA CYS A 136 6.41 39.67 -41.09
C CYS A 136 5.67 40.54 -42.10
N GLU A 137 5.44 41.79 -41.73
CA GLU A 137 4.83 42.81 -42.57
C GLU A 137 5.78 44.01 -42.63
N CYS A 138 6.01 44.54 -43.83
CA CYS A 138 6.96 45.62 -44.05
C CYS A 138 6.30 46.99 -43.81
N ASP A 139 5.00 47.10 -44.07
CA ASP A 139 4.25 48.32 -43.81
C ASP A 139 3.92 48.42 -42.31
N ALA A 140 4.56 49.36 -41.62
CA ALA A 140 4.33 49.62 -40.20
C ALA A 140 2.89 50.06 -39.89
N ASN A 141 2.14 50.51 -40.90
CA ASN A 141 0.75 50.93 -40.77
C ASN A 141 -0.26 49.84 -41.17
N SER A 142 0.21 48.63 -41.52
CA SER A 142 -0.66 47.52 -41.88
C SER A 142 -1.36 46.92 -40.66
N ASP A 143 -2.64 46.59 -40.82
CA ASP A 143 -3.44 45.92 -39.79
C ASP A 143 -3.12 44.42 -39.65
N ILE A 144 -2.39 43.83 -40.61
CA ILE A 144 -2.13 42.39 -40.70
C ILE A 144 -1.28 41.88 -39.53
N CYS A 145 -0.24 42.62 -39.13
CA CYS A 145 0.68 42.26 -38.05
C CYS A 145 0.74 43.39 -37.00
N SER A 146 -0.39 43.63 -36.32
CA SER A 146 -0.52 44.72 -35.34
C SER A 146 -0.54 44.24 -33.89
N ALA A 147 -0.19 45.13 -32.95
CA ALA A 147 -0.29 44.85 -31.51
C ALA A 147 -1.73 44.53 -31.07
N ARG A 148 -2.72 45.08 -31.78
CA ARG A 148 -4.14 44.81 -31.53
C ARG A 148 -4.51 43.35 -31.80
N THR A 149 -3.83 42.66 -32.72
CA THR A 149 -4.16 41.30 -33.14
C THR A 149 -3.30 40.22 -32.48
N TYR A 150 -2.07 40.51 -32.05
CA TYR A 150 -1.14 39.47 -31.53
C TYR A 150 -0.59 39.72 -30.12
N SER A 151 -0.77 40.91 -29.52
CA SER A 151 -0.26 41.18 -28.17
C SER A 151 -1.22 40.71 -27.09
N PHE A 152 -0.72 39.93 -26.12
CA PHE A 152 -1.47 39.42 -24.94
C PHE A 152 -2.81 38.73 -25.27
N THR A 153 -2.87 38.03 -26.40
CA THR A 153 -4.08 37.34 -26.87
C THR A 153 -3.78 35.90 -27.27
N HIS A 154 -4.81 35.07 -27.24
CA HIS A 154 -4.76 33.72 -27.78
C HIS A 154 -4.94 33.74 -29.29
N CYS A 155 -4.34 32.77 -29.98
CA CYS A 155 -4.61 32.54 -31.39
C CYS A 155 -6.10 32.19 -31.59
N ALA A 156 -6.70 32.71 -32.67
CA ALA A 156 -8.06 32.34 -33.03
C ALA A 156 -8.14 30.86 -33.46
N TYR A 157 -9.22 30.17 -33.09
CA TYR A 157 -9.41 28.72 -33.29
C TYR A 157 -9.47 28.29 -34.77
N ASN A 158 -9.58 29.24 -35.70
CA ASN A 158 -9.78 28.99 -37.13
C ASN A 158 -8.50 28.92 -37.96
N ASN A 159 -7.32 29.06 -37.34
CA ASN A 159 -6.05 28.93 -38.04
C ASN A 159 -5.59 27.46 -38.05
N THR A 160 -6.38 26.59 -38.65
CA THR A 160 -5.92 25.27 -39.10
C THR A 160 -5.36 25.42 -40.50
N GLN A 161 -4.03 25.56 -40.58
CA GLN A 161 -3.27 25.22 -41.78
C GLN A 161 -2.31 24.07 -41.43
#